data_AF-A0A6H5G581-F1
#
_entry.id   AF-A0A6H5G581-F1
#
_cell.length_a   1.000
_cell.length_b   1.000
_cell.length_c   1.000
_cell.angle_alpha   90.00
_cell.angle_beta   90.00
_cell.angle_gamma   90.00
#
_symmetry.space_group_name_H-M   'P 1'
#
loop_
_entity.id
_entity.type
_entity.pdbx_description
1 polymer ?
#
loop_
_entity_poly.entity_id
_entity_poly.type
_entity_poly.pdbx_seq_one_letter_code
_entity_poly.pdbx_strand_id
1 'polypeptide(L)'
;MTSLAGTDISNKVLRTLWLDKLPVTIKNILVVSEENLEKLALMADKITDMNPRRDVYNIANDDVGAAAASPQSSTEELIREMYAKIQSLEIQVSSLRQSRSRRSSPDDHYDRRGRSQNRYRYRSPSRSRNRSRGRFNPDGKFCFSHFRFGNRCRPEKCQPP
;
A
#
# COMPACT_ATOMS: atom_id res chain seq x y z
N MET A 1 14.90 -31.41 17.04
CA MET A 1 16.02 -31.27 18.01
C MET A 1 16.74 -32.59 18.21
N THR A 2 16.07 -33.65 18.68
CA THR A 2 16.68 -35.00 18.85
C THR A 2 17.22 -35.61 17.55
N SER A 3 16.45 -35.51 16.45
CA SER A 3 16.86 -35.98 15.12
C SER A 3 18.12 -35.27 14.58
N LEU A 4 18.39 -34.03 15.00
CA LEU A 4 19.55 -33.24 14.55
C LEU A 4 20.79 -33.46 15.42
N ALA A 5 20.62 -33.90 16.66
CA ALA A 5 21.67 -34.02 17.67
C ALA A 5 22.45 -35.34 17.61
N GLY A 6 21.90 -36.36 16.94
CA GLY A 6 22.47 -37.71 16.96
C GLY A 6 22.48 -38.34 18.37
N THR A 7 23.23 -39.42 18.55
CA THR A 7 23.39 -40.14 19.84
C THR A 7 24.37 -39.47 20.79
N ASP A 8 25.08 -38.43 20.34
CA ASP A 8 26.29 -37.93 21.02
C ASP A 8 25.99 -36.82 22.04
N ILE A 9 24.77 -36.28 22.06
CA ILE A 9 24.37 -35.19 22.95
C ILE A 9 23.43 -35.71 24.05
N SER A 10 23.79 -35.44 25.31
CA SER A 10 22.95 -35.83 26.45
C SER A 10 21.58 -35.14 26.44
N ASN A 11 20.55 -35.87 26.85
CA ASN A 11 19.19 -35.33 26.96
C ASN A 11 19.10 -34.10 27.89
N LYS A 12 19.98 -34.00 28.89
CA LYS A 12 20.05 -32.83 29.78
C LYS A 12 20.47 -31.57 29.03
N VAL A 13 21.48 -31.67 28.15
CA VAL A 13 21.95 -30.55 27.32
C VAL A 13 20.92 -30.17 26.26
N LEU A 14 20.26 -31.16 25.64
CA LEU A 14 19.18 -30.89 24.70
C LEU A 14 18.02 -30.16 25.35
N ARG A 15 17.68 -30.54 26.58
CA ARG A 15 16.64 -29.89 27.37
C ARG A 15 16.99 -28.44 27.70
N THR A 16 18.21 -28.16 28.13
CA THR A 16 18.62 -26.77 28.43
C THR A 16 18.60 -25.91 27.16
N LEU A 17 19.18 -26.40 26.06
CA LEU A 17 19.18 -25.68 24.79
C LEU A 17 17.76 -25.44 24.26
N TRP A 18 16.87 -26.44 24.39
CA TRP A 18 15.48 -26.29 23.96
C TRP A 18 14.73 -25.26 24.78
N LEU A 19 14.86 -25.29 26.11
CA LEU A 19 14.25 -24.30 27.00
C LEU A 19 14.77 -22.89 26.73
N ASP A 20 16.05 -22.73 26.39
CA ASP A 20 16.64 -21.43 26.04
C ASP A 20 16.11 -20.84 24.73
N LYS A 21 15.57 -21.67 23.83
CA LYS A 21 14.93 -21.22 22.59
C LYS A 21 13.44 -20.89 22.75
N LEU A 22 12.86 -21.12 23.93
CA LEU A 22 11.46 -20.80 24.19
C LEU A 22 11.29 -19.38 24.76
N PRO A 23 10.15 -18.72 24.50
CA PRO A 23 9.75 -17.50 25.19
C PRO A 23 9.78 -17.68 26.71
N VAL A 24 10.21 -16.63 27.43
CA VAL A 24 10.33 -16.61 28.90
C VAL A 24 9.04 -17.05 29.59
N THR A 25 7.88 -16.68 29.04
CA THR A 25 6.55 -17.06 29.55
C THR A 25 6.35 -18.57 29.60
N ILE A 26 6.74 -19.27 28.53
CA ILE A 26 6.61 -20.73 28.41
C ILE A 26 7.72 -21.41 29.22
N LYS A 27 8.96 -20.91 29.13
CA LYS A 27 10.12 -21.41 29.87
C LYS A 27 9.87 -21.43 31.39
N ASN A 28 9.32 -20.35 31.95
CA ASN A 28 9.06 -20.24 33.39
C ASN A 28 8.07 -21.30 33.90
N ILE A 29 7.15 -21.75 33.06
CA ILE A 29 6.18 -22.79 33.40
C ILE A 29 6.85 -24.16 33.30
N LEU A 30 7.63 -24.40 32.24
CA LEU A 30 8.22 -25.71 31.95
C LEU A 30 9.48 -26.02 32.76
N VAL A 31 10.20 -25.03 33.26
CA VAL A 31 11.48 -25.23 33.97
C VAL A 31 11.35 -26.14 35.19
N VAL A 32 10.19 -26.10 35.86
CA VAL A 32 9.89 -26.88 37.06
C VAL A 32 9.58 -28.35 36.75
N SER A 33 9.20 -28.68 35.51
CA SER A 33 8.72 -30.01 35.14
C SER A 33 9.88 -30.94 34.78
N GLU A 34 10.12 -32.04 35.49
CA GLU A 34 11.25 -32.97 35.22
C GLU A 34 11.00 -33.98 34.07
N GLU A 35 10.00 -33.72 33.22
CA GLU A 35 9.60 -34.66 32.17
C GLU A 35 10.60 -34.78 31.00
N ASN A 36 10.37 -35.81 30.19
CA ASN A 36 11.10 -36.05 28.94
C ASN A 36 10.86 -34.90 27.95
N LEU A 37 11.85 -34.65 27.07
CA LEU A 37 11.82 -33.57 26.08
C LEU A 37 10.56 -33.58 25.21
N GLU A 38 10.07 -34.77 24.83
CA GLU A 38 8.86 -34.93 24.02
C GLU A 38 7.60 -34.45 24.75
N LYS A 39 7.46 -34.77 26.04
CA LYS A 39 6.32 -34.33 26.84
C LYS A 39 6.40 -32.84 27.15
N LEU A 40 7.60 -32.33 27.42
CA LEU A 40 7.83 -30.89 27.55
C LEU A 40 7.38 -30.14 26.29
N ALA A 41 7.68 -30.67 25.11
CA ALA A 41 7.25 -30.08 23.84
C ALA A 41 5.72 -30.05 23.71
N LEU A 42 5.03 -31.14 24.04
CA LEU A 42 3.56 -31.17 24.06
C LEU A 42 2.97 -30.16 25.05
N MET A 43 3.59 -30.00 26.22
CA MET A 43 3.16 -28.99 27.19
C MET A 43 3.41 -27.56 26.68
N ALA A 44 4.53 -27.31 26.00
CA ALA A 44 4.77 -26.02 25.35
C ALA A 44 3.68 -25.71 24.33
N ASP A 45 3.35 -26.66 23.45
CA ASP A 45 2.30 -26.50 22.45
C ASP A 45 0.96 -26.16 23.11
N LYS A 46 0.59 -26.90 24.17
CA LYS A 46 -0.65 -26.64 24.91
C LYS A 46 -0.66 -25.26 25.57
N ILE A 47 0.46 -24.80 26.12
CA ILE A 47 0.59 -23.45 26.69
C ILE A 47 0.44 -22.39 25.58
N THR A 48 1.02 -22.62 24.40
CA THR A 48 0.87 -21.71 23.26
C THR A 48 -0.58 -21.61 22.77
N ASP A 49 -1.30 -22.73 22.74
CA ASP A 49 -2.70 -22.76 22.31
C ASP A 49 -3.63 -22.05 23.32
N MET A 50 -3.32 -22.15 24.61
CA MET A 50 -4.09 -21.49 25.67
C MET A 50 -3.86 -19.98 25.76
N ASN A 51 -2.79 -19.44 25.15
CA ASN A 51 -2.48 -18.03 25.18
C ASN A 51 -2.58 -17.40 23.77
N PRO A 52 -3.77 -16.95 23.34
CA PRO A 52 -3.96 -16.38 22.00
C PRO A 52 -3.30 -15.01 21.79
N ARG A 53 -2.66 -14.44 22.82
CA ARG A 53 -1.87 -13.20 22.69
C ARG A 53 -0.52 -13.53 22.07
N ARG A 54 -0.53 -13.72 20.75
CA ARG A 54 0.68 -13.90 19.94
C ARG A 54 1.39 -12.55 19.82
N ASP A 55 2.28 -12.25 20.75
CA ASP A 55 3.42 -11.41 20.39
C ASP A 55 4.16 -12.17 19.28
N VAL A 56 4.30 -11.57 18.10
CA VAL A 56 5.09 -12.15 17.02
C VAL A 56 6.55 -12.08 17.45
N TYR A 57 7.02 -13.12 18.12
CA TYR A 57 8.42 -13.22 18.53
C TYR A 57 9.27 -13.52 17.30
N ASN A 58 9.87 -12.47 16.74
CA ASN A 58 10.98 -12.66 15.81
C ASN A 58 12.12 -13.32 16.58
N ILE A 59 12.75 -14.32 15.97
CA ILE A 59 14.08 -14.79 16.38
C ILE A 59 15.06 -13.67 15.99
N ALA A 60 15.07 -12.59 16.78
CA ALA A 60 16.16 -11.64 16.76
C ALA A 60 17.34 -12.38 17.38
N ASN A 61 18.37 -12.60 16.56
CA ASN A 61 19.65 -13.12 17.02
C ASN A 61 20.11 -12.32 18.23
N ASP A 62 20.67 -13.04 19.20
CA ASP A 62 21.27 -12.52 20.42
C ASP A 62 22.02 -11.21 20.15
N ASP A 63 21.61 -10.13 20.82
CA ASP A 63 22.56 -9.14 21.27
C ASP A 63 22.42 -8.97 22.78
N VAL A 64 23.57 -9.03 23.41
CA VAL A 64 23.77 -9.22 24.83
C VAL A 64 23.45 -7.92 25.56
N GLY A 65 22.58 -8.00 26.56
CA GLY A 65 22.56 -7.06 27.68
C GLY A 65 22.11 -5.64 27.35
N ALA A 66 20.80 -5.41 27.37
CA ALA A 66 20.25 -4.12 27.76
C ALA A 66 19.02 -4.33 28.63
N ALA A 67 19.15 -3.92 29.88
CA ALA A 67 18.07 -3.82 30.84
C ALA A 67 16.92 -2.95 30.30
N ALA A 68 15.68 -3.37 30.58
CA ALA A 68 14.55 -2.48 30.84
C ALA A 68 14.17 -1.42 29.77
N ALA A 69 14.16 -1.78 28.48
CA ALA A 69 13.36 -1.06 27.50
C ALA A 69 12.55 -2.06 26.68
N SER A 70 11.23 -2.00 26.83
CA SER A 70 10.26 -2.84 26.13
C SER A 70 10.52 -2.83 24.62
N PRO A 71 10.73 -3.98 23.94
CA PRO A 71 10.78 -4.05 22.48
C PRO A 71 9.50 -3.51 21.82
N GLN A 72 8.41 -3.45 22.59
CA GLN A 72 7.11 -2.96 22.15
C GLN A 72 7.10 -1.46 21.86
N SER A 73 7.97 -0.64 22.49
CA SER A 73 7.95 0.81 22.23
C SER A 73 8.37 1.13 20.80
N SER A 74 9.39 0.45 20.27
CA SER A 74 9.87 0.67 18.90
C SER A 74 8.83 0.26 17.83
N THR A 75 8.14 -0.87 18.06
CA THR A 75 7.08 -1.32 17.15
C THR A 75 5.82 -0.47 17.27
N GLU A 76 5.45 -0.07 18.48
CA GLU A 76 4.31 0.83 18.70
C GLU A 76 4.58 2.23 18.12
N GLU A 77 5.80 2.74 18.22
CA GLU A 77 6.23 3.99 17.61
C GLU A 77 6.15 3.92 16.09
N LEU A 78 6.65 2.83 15.47
CA LEU A 78 6.53 2.60 14.03
C LEU A 78 5.07 2.52 13.59
N ILE A 79 4.23 1.83 14.36
CA ILE A 79 2.79 1.71 14.09
C ILE A 79 2.12 3.08 14.18
N ARG A 80 2.43 3.88 15.21
CA ARG A 80 1.92 5.25 15.36
C ARG A 80 2.37 6.14 14.20
N GLU A 81 3.61 6.04 13.78
CA GLU A 81 4.14 6.79 12.63
C GLU A 81 3.42 6.39 11.33
N MET A 82 3.19 5.09 11.11
CA MET A 82 2.40 4.61 9.96
C MET A 82 0.96 5.13 10.00
N TYR A 83 0.30 5.10 11.15
CA TYR A 83 -1.05 5.67 11.30
C TYR A 83 -1.08 7.17 11.00
N ALA A 84 -0.10 7.93 11.49
CA ALA A 84 0.01 9.36 11.19
C ALA A 84 0.22 9.63 9.69
N LYS A 85 1.07 8.83 9.03
CA LYS A 85 1.28 8.90 7.58
C LYS A 85 -0.01 8.58 6.82
N ILE A 86 -0.75 7.54 7.21
CA ILE A 86 -2.03 7.17 6.59
C ILE A 86 -3.05 8.31 6.72
N GLN A 87 -3.21 8.89 7.91
CA GLN A 87 -4.12 10.03 8.11
C GLN A 87 -3.74 11.23 7.23
N SER A 88 -2.44 11.52 7.11
CA SER A 88 -1.98 12.62 6.25
C SER A 88 -2.30 12.37 4.77
N LEU A 89 -2.17 11.12 4.31
CA LEU A 89 -2.50 10.72 2.95
C LEU A 89 -4.02 10.77 2.70
N GLU A 90 -4.84 10.36 3.66
CA GLU A 90 -6.30 10.48 3.58
C GLU A 90 -6.74 11.94 3.42
N ILE A 91 -6.14 12.85 4.20
CA ILE A 91 -6.40 14.30 4.09
C ILE A 91 -6.00 14.79 2.69
N GLN A 92 -4.80 14.44 2.19
CA GLN A 92 -4.36 14.83 0.85
C GLN A 92 -5.29 14.32 -0.25
N VAL A 93 -5.73 13.05 -0.17
CA VAL A 93 -6.68 12.47 -1.12
C VAL A 93 -8.04 13.17 -1.06
N SER A 94 -8.54 13.53 0.13
CA SER A 94 -9.80 14.25 0.28
C SER A 94 -9.74 15.66 -0.35
N SER A 95 -8.62 16.37 -0.15
CA SER A 95 -8.34 17.68 -0.75
C SER A 95 -8.23 17.60 -2.28
N LEU A 96 -7.57 16.57 -2.81
CA LEU A 96 -7.47 16.32 -4.24
C LEU A 96 -8.84 15.99 -4.85
N ARG A 97 -9.69 15.25 -4.15
CA ARG A 97 -11.07 14.97 -4.58
C ARG A 97 -11.91 16.26 -4.61
N GLN A 98 -11.82 17.11 -3.59
CA GLN A 98 -12.54 18.39 -3.54
C GLN A 98 -12.04 19.40 -4.58
N SER A 99 -10.74 19.46 -4.84
CA SER A 99 -10.19 20.35 -5.87
C SER A 99 -10.58 19.91 -7.28
N ARG A 100 -10.68 18.59 -7.54
CA ARG A 100 -11.19 18.05 -8.80
C ARG A 100 -12.70 18.26 -8.97
N SER A 101 -13.50 18.17 -7.91
CA SER A 101 -14.94 18.46 -8.01
C SER A 101 -15.21 19.94 -8.28
N ARG A 102 -14.48 20.86 -7.64
CA ARG A 102 -14.58 22.31 -7.93
C ARG A 102 -14.15 22.69 -9.35
N ARG A 103 -13.18 21.96 -9.92
CA ARG A 103 -12.73 22.16 -11.32
C ARG A 103 -13.61 21.46 -12.35
N SER A 104 -14.48 20.54 -11.94
CA SER A 104 -15.40 19.79 -12.80
C SER A 104 -16.84 20.28 -12.70
N SER A 105 -17.07 21.55 -12.36
CA SER A 105 -18.38 22.19 -12.51
C SER A 105 -18.38 23.05 -13.80
N PRO A 106 -18.62 22.47 -14.99
CA PRO A 106 -19.16 23.24 -16.09
C PRO A 106 -20.60 23.66 -15.76
N ASP A 107 -20.85 24.96 -15.87
CA ASP A 107 -22.17 25.54 -16.14
C ASP A 107 -23.28 25.37 -15.08
N ASP A 108 -23.42 26.38 -14.23
CA ASP A 108 -24.73 26.76 -13.66
C ASP A 108 -24.84 28.29 -13.47
N HIS A 109 -24.40 29.05 -14.48
CA HIS A 109 -24.41 30.51 -14.49
C HIS A 109 -25.03 31.11 -15.75
N TYR A 110 -26.18 30.59 -16.20
CA TYR A 110 -26.95 31.25 -17.27
C TYR A 110 -28.44 31.49 -17.01
N ASP A 111 -28.97 31.26 -15.81
CA ASP A 111 -30.43 31.41 -15.62
C ASP A 111 -30.88 32.33 -14.48
N ARG A 112 -30.22 33.50 -14.35
CA ARG A 112 -30.79 34.64 -13.61
C ARG A 112 -30.45 35.98 -14.26
N ARG A 113 -31.10 36.28 -15.38
CA ARG A 113 -31.41 37.68 -15.73
C ARG A 113 -32.61 37.71 -16.65
N GLY A 114 -33.79 37.92 -16.06
CA GLY A 114 -34.98 38.25 -16.81
C GLY A 114 -34.77 39.51 -17.65
N ARG A 115 -35.34 39.53 -18.85
CA ARG A 115 -36.19 40.61 -19.35
C ARG A 115 -36.58 40.30 -20.79
N SER A 116 -37.88 40.42 -21.03
CA SER A 116 -38.47 40.70 -22.33
C SER A 116 -37.57 41.62 -23.17
N GLN A 117 -37.34 41.26 -24.45
CA GLN A 117 -37.62 42.10 -25.63
C GLN A 117 -36.92 41.51 -26.88
N ASN A 118 -37.64 41.55 -28.00
CA ASN A 118 -37.17 41.49 -29.39
C ASN A 118 -36.59 40.18 -29.94
N ARG A 119 -37.32 39.45 -30.79
CA ARG A 119 -37.63 39.72 -32.21
C ARG A 119 -36.41 39.87 -33.12
N TYR A 120 -36.39 38.96 -34.10
CA TYR A 120 -35.77 39.01 -35.42
C TYR A 120 -34.28 38.68 -35.57
N ARG A 121 -34.07 37.69 -36.45
CA ARG A 121 -32.91 37.46 -37.33
C ARG A 121 -31.62 37.12 -36.60
N TYR A 122 -31.15 35.89 -36.73
CA TYR A 122 -30.24 35.54 -37.84
C TYR A 122 -30.03 34.02 -37.86
N ARG A 123 -30.13 33.48 -39.07
CA ARG A 123 -29.84 32.12 -39.46
C ARG A 123 -28.33 31.89 -39.27
N SER A 124 -27.93 31.30 -38.13
CA SER A 124 -26.54 30.87 -37.91
C SER A 124 -26.41 29.38 -38.23
N PRO A 125 -25.64 28.99 -39.26
CA PRO A 125 -25.34 27.59 -39.50
C PRO A 125 -24.41 27.08 -38.41
N SER A 126 -24.92 26.17 -37.58
CA SER A 126 -24.16 25.40 -36.61
C SER A 126 -23.08 24.57 -37.31
N ARG A 127 -21.89 25.14 -37.46
CA ARG A 127 -20.65 24.39 -37.76
C ARG A 127 -19.54 24.88 -36.85
N SER A 128 -19.68 24.69 -35.54
CA SER A 128 -18.54 24.62 -34.63
C SER A 128 -17.75 23.34 -34.94
N ARG A 129 -16.98 23.36 -36.04
CA ARG A 129 -15.92 22.37 -36.21
C ARG A 129 -14.89 22.67 -35.13
N ASN A 130 -14.89 21.87 -34.07
CA ASN A 130 -13.81 21.72 -33.10
C ASN A 130 -12.46 21.88 -33.82
N ARG A 131 -11.84 23.06 -33.69
CA ARG A 131 -10.46 23.31 -34.14
C ARG A 131 -9.47 22.99 -33.01
N SER A 132 -9.75 21.93 -32.24
CA SER A 132 -8.86 21.40 -31.19
C SER A 132 -7.87 20.36 -31.74
N ARG A 133 -7.41 20.54 -32.98
CA ARG A 133 -6.15 19.94 -33.43
C ARG A 133 -5.17 21.09 -33.41
N GLY A 134 -4.08 20.95 -32.65
CA GLY A 134 -3.07 22.00 -32.45
C GLY A 134 -2.51 22.59 -33.74
N ARG A 135 -1.55 23.50 -33.65
CA ARG A 135 -0.84 23.91 -34.87
C ARG A 135 -0.04 22.73 -35.41
N PHE A 136 -0.10 22.51 -36.72
CA PHE A 136 0.74 21.51 -37.38
C PHE A 136 2.20 21.88 -37.16
N ASN A 137 3.00 20.93 -36.64
CA ASN A 137 4.44 21.08 -36.53
C ASN A 137 5.08 20.37 -37.73
N PRO A 138 5.72 21.09 -38.67
CA PRO A 138 6.38 20.49 -39.82
C PRO A 138 7.52 19.55 -39.44
N ASP A 139 8.21 19.79 -38.30
CA ASP A 139 9.27 18.92 -37.76
C ASP A 139 8.72 17.81 -36.85
N GLY A 140 7.39 17.62 -36.84
CA GLY A 140 6.71 16.64 -36.00
C GLY A 140 6.79 15.22 -36.55
N LYS A 141 6.46 14.24 -35.69
CA LYS A 141 6.42 12.81 -36.05
C LYS A 141 5.39 12.43 -37.11
N PHE A 142 4.49 13.35 -37.46
CA PHE A 142 3.39 13.11 -38.39
C PHE A 142 3.43 14.15 -39.49
N CYS A 143 3.28 13.71 -40.74
CA CYS A 143 3.09 14.62 -41.86
C CYS A 143 1.73 15.33 -41.80
N PHE A 144 1.55 16.40 -42.58
CA PHE A 144 0.33 17.22 -42.54
C PHE A 144 -0.96 16.41 -42.69
N SER A 145 -0.96 15.43 -43.60
CA SER A 145 -2.12 14.58 -43.84
C SER A 145 -2.44 13.68 -42.63
N HIS A 146 -1.43 13.10 -41.98
CA HIS A 146 -1.62 12.34 -40.74
C HIS A 146 -2.00 13.22 -39.55
N PHE A 147 -1.44 14.42 -39.43
CA PHE A 147 -1.84 15.39 -38.42
C PHE A 147 -3.31 15.82 -38.56
N ARG A 148 -3.75 16.06 -39.80
CA ARG A 148 -5.09 16.55 -40.09
C ARG A 148 -6.15 15.46 -40.12
N PHE A 149 -5.83 14.25 -40.55
CA PHE A 149 -6.83 13.18 -40.75
C PHE A 149 -6.63 11.98 -39.81
N GLY A 150 -5.51 11.92 -39.09
CA GLY A 150 -5.14 10.79 -38.24
C GLY A 150 -5.07 9.50 -39.04
N ASN A 151 -5.63 8.42 -38.48
CA ASN A 151 -5.71 7.10 -39.11
C ASN A 151 -6.63 7.04 -40.36
N ARG A 152 -7.30 8.15 -40.70
CA ARG A 152 -8.07 8.29 -41.95
C ARG A 152 -7.26 8.95 -43.08
N CYS A 153 -5.94 9.07 -42.91
CA CYS A 153 -5.07 9.58 -43.96
C CYS A 153 -5.12 8.66 -45.19
N ARG A 154 -5.31 9.25 -46.38
CA ARG A 154 -5.19 8.51 -47.62
C ARG A 154 -3.70 8.24 -47.89
N PRO A 155 -3.29 7.01 -48.22
CA PRO A 155 -1.88 6.65 -48.40
C PRO A 155 -1.21 7.48 -49.51
N GLU A 156 -1.94 7.81 -50.58
CA GLU A 156 -1.48 8.65 -51.70
C GLU A 156 -1.08 10.08 -51.29
N LYS A 157 -1.56 10.57 -50.14
CA LYS A 157 -1.28 11.92 -49.63
C LYS A 157 -0.34 11.91 -48.43
N CYS A 158 0.24 10.76 -48.11
CA CYS A 158 1.27 10.65 -47.09
C CYS A 158 2.62 11.03 -47.69
N GLN A 159 3.20 12.14 -47.22
CA GLN A 159 4.59 12.50 -47.48
C GLN A 159 5.39 12.28 -46.19
N PRO A 160 6.60 11.71 -46.22
CA PRO A 160 7.47 11.70 -45.04
C PRO A 160 7.86 13.14 -44.66
N PRO A 161 8.06 13.44 -43.36
CA PRO A 161 8.66 14.71 -42.93
C PRO A 161 10.10 14.84 -43.43
#